data_AF-A0A1V4H175-F1
#
_entry.id   AF-A0A1V4H175-F1
#
_cell.length_a   1.000
_cell.length_b   1.000
_cell.length_c   1.000
_cell.angle_alpha   90.00
_cell.angle_beta   90.00
_cell.angle_gamma   90.00
#
_symmetry.space_group_name_H-M   'P 1'
#
loop_
_entity.id
_entity.type
_entity.pdbx_description
1 polymer ?
#
loop_
_entity_poly.entity_id
_entity_poly.type
_entity_poly.pdbx_seq_one_letter_code
_entity_poly.pdbx_strand_id
1 'polypeptide(L)' 'MARTLLTDEQWHKLKTILLQLGIYNKHSLRNTAEGILYRIRAGISWEDLPCELGNYYSIHRDFFRWSNQAG' A
#
# COMPACT_ATOMS: atom_id res chain seq x y z
N MET A 1 15.06 7.60 -2.23
CA MET A 1 14.30 7.19 -3.43
C MET A 1 14.15 5.68 -3.40
N ALA A 2 13.21 5.21 -2.59
CA ALA A 2 12.68 3.87 -2.63
C ALA A 2 12.19 3.67 -4.06
N ARG A 3 12.78 2.67 -4.69
CA ARG A 3 12.38 2.24 -6.01
C ARG A 3 10.91 1.82 -5.92
N THR A 4 10.02 2.58 -6.55
CA THR A 4 8.60 2.21 -6.63
C THR A 4 8.50 0.84 -7.28
N LEU A 5 7.80 -0.09 -6.64
CA LEU A 5 7.68 -1.46 -7.11
C LEU A 5 6.68 -1.55 -8.27
N LEU A 6 5.72 -0.63 -8.33
CA LEU A 6 4.70 -0.60 -9.37
C LEU A 6 5.06 0.41 -10.46
N THR A 7 5.08 -0.09 -11.69
CA THR A 7 4.92 0.75 -12.88
C THR A 7 3.54 1.41 -12.86
N ASP A 8 3.38 2.50 -13.61
CA ASP A 8 2.08 3.19 -13.69
C ASP A 8 0.98 2.28 -14.23
N GLU A 9 1.29 1.38 -15.16
CA GLU A 9 0.31 0.43 -15.70
C GLU A 9 -0.14 -0.59 -14.63
N GLN A 10 0.81 -1.17 -13.88
CA GLN A 10 0.49 -2.09 -12.78
C GLN A 10 -0.31 -1.38 -11.68
N TRP A 11 0.05 -0.13 -11.38
CA TRP A 11 -0.70 0.69 -10.44
C TRP A 11 -2.14 0.91 -10.90
N HIS A 12 -2.38 1.23 -12.18
CA HIS A 12 -3.74 1.40 -12.69
C HIS A 12 -4.58 0.13 -12.56
N LYS A 13 -4.00 -1.04 -12.89
CA LYS A 13 -4.69 -2.34 -12.73
C LYS A 13 -5.02 -2.62 -11.27
N LEU A 14 -4.05 -2.46 -10.37
CA LEU A 14 -4.24 -2.68 -8.93
C LEU A 14 -5.27 -1.71 -8.35
N LYS A 15 -5.17 -0.42 -8.71
CA LYS A 15 -6.09 0.63 -8.27
C LYS A 15 -7.54 0.28 -8.62
N THR A 16 -7.79 -0.22 -9.83
CA THR A 16 -9.13 -0.65 -10.25
C THR A 16 -9.67 -1.77 -9.34
N ILE A 17 -8.84 -2.76 -9.01
CA ILE A 17 -9.23 -3.86 -8.12
C ILE A 17 -9.52 -3.34 -6.70
N LEU A 18 -8.65 -2.48 -6.16
CA LEU A 18 -8.86 -1.88 -4.83
C LEU A 18 -10.19 -1.12 -4.76
N LEU A 19 -10.53 -0.37 -5.82
CA LEU A 19 -11.80 0.35 -5.89
C LEU A 19 -13.01 -0.58 -5.98
N GLN A 20 -12.90 -1.68 -6.72
CA GLN A 20 -13.94 -2.71 -6.77
C GLN A 20 -14.17 -3.39 -5.41
N LEU A 21 -13.13 -3.51 -4.60
CA LEU A 21 -13.21 -3.99 -3.22
C LEU A 21 -13.76 -2.94 -2.24
N GLY A 22 -14.21 -1.79 -2.72
CA GLY A 22 -14.78 -0.71 -1.91
C GLY A 22 -13.75 0.16 -1.19
N ILE A 23 -12.46 0.05 -1.53
CA ILE A 23 -11.41 0.90 -0.97
C ILE A 23 -11.46 2.26 -1.66
N TYR A 24 -11.66 3.33 -0.88
CA TYR A 24 -11.80 4.67 -1.45
C TYR A 24 -10.50 5.18 -2.09
N ASN A 25 -10.64 5.92 -3.20
CA ASN A 25 -9.51 6.52 -3.92
C ASN A 25 -8.98 7.76 -3.20
N LYS A 26 -7.97 7.59 -2.34
CA LYS A 26 -7.20 8.68 -1.74
C LYS A 26 -5.91 8.95 -2.46
N HIS A 27 -5.40 10.19 -2.32
CA HIS A 27 -4.09 10.57 -2.84
C HIS A 27 -2.95 9.66 -2.32
N SER A 28 -3.03 9.20 -1.08
CA SER A 28 -2.02 8.30 -0.49
C SER A 28 -2.20 6.82 -0.84
N LEU A 29 -3.21 6.43 -1.63
CA LEU A 29 -3.53 5.02 -1.86
C LEU A 29 -2.36 4.28 -2.55
N ARG A 30 -1.70 4.94 -3.50
CA ARG A 30 -0.51 4.38 -4.17
C ARG A 30 0.61 4.12 -3.19
N ASN A 31 0.92 5.12 -2.37
CA ASN A 31 1.99 5.03 -1.39
C ASN A 31 1.71 3.97 -0.32
N THR A 32 0.45 3.83 0.12
CA THR A 32 0.03 2.73 1.00
C THR A 32 0.24 1.37 0.35
N ALA A 33 -0.19 1.17 -0.90
CA ALA A 33 -0.01 -0.09 -1.62
C ALA A 33 1.47 -0.42 -1.84
N GLU A 34 2.28 0.57 -2.25
CA GLU A 34 3.74 0.45 -2.38
C GLU A 34 4.41 0.09 -1.06
N GLY A 35 4.01 0.72 0.06
CA GLY A 35 4.50 0.40 1.40
C GLY A 35 4.20 -1.05 1.82
N ILE A 36 2.98 -1.52 1.57
CA ILE A 36 2.60 -2.92 1.85
C ILE A 36 3.43 -3.87 1.00
N LEU A 37 3.57 -3.60 -0.30
CA LEU A 37 4.37 -4.43 -1.23
C LEU A 37 5.85 -4.44 -0.85
N TYR A 38 6.39 -3.29 -0.46
CA TYR A 38 7.79 -3.16 -0.02
C TYR A 38 8.04 -4.03 1.21
N ARG A 39 7.15 -3.97 2.21
CA ARG A 39 7.24 -4.82 3.39
C ARG A 39 7.23 -6.31 3.03
N ILE A 40 6.30 -6.74 2.17
CA ILE A 40 6.19 -8.15 1.75
C ILE A 40 7.48 -8.59 1.03
N ARG A 41 8.03 -7.74 0.16
CA ARG A 41 9.24 -8.03 -0.61
C ARG A 41 10.49 -8.07 0.28
N ALA A 42 10.63 -7.13 1.21
CA ALA A 42 11.83 -6.95 2.02
C ALA A 42 11.80 -7.74 3.34
N GLY A 43 10.63 -8.16 3.81
CA GLY A 43 10.46 -8.89 5.07
C GLY A 43 10.71 -8.04 6.33
N ILE A 44 10.61 -6.72 6.22
CA ILE A 44 10.93 -5.79 7.32
C ILE A 44 9.73 -5.54 8.26
N SER A 45 9.99 -4.94 9.42
CA SER A 45 8.94 -4.40 10.28
C SER A 45 8.20 -3.25 9.58
N TRP A 46 6.99 -2.93 10.04
CA TRP A 46 6.27 -1.74 9.58
C TRP A 46 7.05 -0.47 9.91
N GLU A 47 7.65 -0.40 11.09
CA GLU A 47 8.39 0.77 11.60
C GLU A 47 9.62 1.12 10.75
N ASP A 48 10.19 0.11 10.07
CA ASP A 48 11.36 0.26 9.21
C ASP A 48 11.01 0.69 7.77
N LEU A 49 9.72 0.97 7.50
CA LEU A 49 9.31 1.40 6.17
C LEU A 49 9.97 2.73 5.78
N PRO A 50 10.44 2.87 4.53
CA PRO A 50 10.95 4.14 4.04
C PRO A 50 9.92 5.26 4.18
N CYS A 51 10.29 6.36 4.85
CA CYS A 51 9.40 7.50 5.10
C CYS A 51 8.82 8.13 3.82
N GLU A 52 9.49 7.94 2.67
CA GLU A 52 9.02 8.38 1.35
C GLU A 52 7.76 7.66 0.85
N LEU A 53 7.47 6.46 1.39
CA LEU A 53 6.21 5.75 1.17
C LEU A 53 5.10 6.27 2.09
N GLY A 54 5.40 7.23 2.96
CA GLY A 54 4.47 7.82 3.92
C GLY A 54 4.62 7.24 5.33
N ASN A 55 3.66 7.59 6.19
CA ASN A 55 3.71 7.23 7.59
C ASN A 55 3.36 5.74 7.78
N TYR A 56 4.32 4.96 8.31
CA TYR A 56 4.17 3.53 8.55
C TYR A 56 2.91 3.17 9.36
N TYR A 57 2.54 3.98 10.36
CA TYR A 57 1.37 3.73 11.21
C TYR A 57 0.07 3.81 10.41
N SER A 58 0.00 4.74 9.45
CA SER A 58 -1.16 4.85 8.57
C SER A 58 -1.23 3.69 7.58
N ILE A 59 -0.09 3.29 7.01
CA ILE A 59 0.00 2.15 6.09
C ILE A 59 -0.41 0.85 6.80
N HIS A 60 0.14 0.62 7.99
CA HIS A 60 -0.18 -0.55 8.81
C HIS A 60 -1.67 -0.58 9.18
N ARG A 61 -2.24 0.55 9.59
CA ARG A 61 -3.67 0.66 9.92
C ARG A 61 -4.57 0.40 8.71
N ASP A 62 -4.21 0.92 7.54
CA ASP A 62 -4.96 0.67 6.30
C ASP A 62 -4.89 -0.82 5.91
N PHE A 63 -3.70 -1.43 5.98
CA PHE A 63 -3.53 -2.86 5.73
C PHE A 63 -4.43 -3.70 6.64
N PHE A 64 -4.43 -3.42 7.95
CA PHE A 64 -5.26 -4.15 8.90
C PHE A 64 -6.76 -3.97 8.63
N ARG A 65 -7.19 -2.75 8.27
CA ARG A 65 -8.57 -2.47 7.87
C ARG A 65 -8.98 -3.27 6.63
N TRP A 66 -8.16 -3.29 5.60
CA TRP A 66 -8.45 -4.03 4.36
C TRP A 66 -8.46 -5.54 4.58
N SER A 67 -7.53 -6.04 5.41
CA SER A 67 -7.46 -7.47 5.74
C SER A 67 -8.68 -7.95 6.54
N ASN A 68 -9.21 -7.13 7.43
CA ASN A 68 -10.39 -7.51 8.23
C ASN A 68 -11.72 -7.38 7.48
N GLN A 69 -11.74 -6.64 6.37
CA GLN A 69 -12.94 -6.48 5.53
C GLN A 69 -13.08 -7.61 4.50
N ALA A 70 -12.04 -8.42 4.32
CA ALA A 70 -12.01 -9.55 3.40
C ALA A 70 -12.46 -10.89 4.02
N GLY A 71 -12.94 -10.88 5.27
CA GLY A 71 -13.56 -12.02 5.95
C GLY A 71 -15.06 -11.83 6.11
#